data_AF-A0AA38H479-F1
#
_entry.id   AF-A0AA38H479-F1
#
_cell.length_a   1.000
_cell.length_b   1.000
_cell.length_c   1.000
_cell.angle_alpha   90.00
_cell.angle_beta   90.00
_cell.angle_gamma   90.00
#
_symmetry.space_group_name_H-M   'P 1'
#
loop_
_entity.id
_entity.type
_entity.pdbx_description
1 polymer ?
#
loop_
_entity_poly.entity_id
_entity_poly.type
_entity_poly.pdbx_seq_one_letter_code
_entity_poly.pdbx_strand_id
1 'polypeptide(L)'
;MVPQEELPILEALITIRNRLTALKKDTTKFIRAQDVMSIYNSVVKQVTRLNGIREDNAPASSSSTPNPSSNGGPSTGPTGTSTQSEPNRVDTVLADVFALLSLFFLTIGKSRETPAIYCQIASMRQILLHMNETGAYTDQLIIPFRERLDALKEILKKDMESDKHPEPIVRLMMKKLDGVERQLNELFDALSFLSVELVPIHQRLVTIRKELAMLSAEPKANKTQLKALLEELRKIDAKRVDGKFLGPGGSSVPEGQALLSGLLDTGFEMAQDIKAREAEDEIAVGLRPIYDRLSEMKAQLDQLLLTHRWTLRETDLYNYSMSLREIDQMRVDGKFVDADGHKAEGQYALLFLLRRCFGLIYRLMSESEPISEELMPIANKLSTIKKCLNEVLKYGGPYSPRDLYPYHLALHQVDSLRKDGKFCADDGSIPEGQAILVAQLSEAHELLEMLKESMSDDEDEESS
;
A
#
# COMPACT_ATOMS: atom_id res chain seq x y z
N MET A 1 9.23 -12.24 -5.16
CA MET A 1 9.54 -13.70 -5.19
C MET A 1 9.21 -14.32 -3.84
N VAL A 2 8.83 -15.60 -3.80
CA VAL A 2 8.71 -16.40 -2.56
C VAL A 2 9.89 -17.37 -2.55
N PRO A 3 10.70 -17.46 -1.47
CA PRO A 3 11.78 -18.43 -1.42
C PRO A 3 11.27 -19.86 -1.61
N GLN A 4 12.00 -20.70 -2.34
CA GLN A 4 11.58 -22.07 -2.69
C GLN A 4 11.26 -22.91 -1.43
N GLU A 5 11.98 -22.66 -0.33
CA GLU A 5 11.75 -23.27 0.97
C GLU A 5 10.39 -22.88 1.61
N GLU A 6 9.84 -21.72 1.27
CA GLU A 6 8.55 -21.21 1.80
C GLU A 6 7.33 -21.59 0.92
N LEU A 7 7.52 -22.13 -0.28
CA LEU A 7 6.44 -22.57 -1.19
C LEU A 7 5.49 -23.62 -0.58
N PRO A 8 5.96 -24.72 0.05
CA PRO A 8 5.05 -25.69 0.66
C PRO A 8 4.23 -25.09 1.83
N ILE A 9 4.78 -24.05 2.47
CA ILE A 9 4.09 -23.29 3.51
C ILE A 9 3.00 -22.41 2.89
N LEU A 10 3.28 -21.77 1.75
CA LEU A 10 2.31 -20.97 1.01
C LEU A 10 1.06 -21.79 0.65
N GLU A 11 1.24 -22.96 0.06
CA GLU A 11 0.13 -23.84 -0.36
C GLU A 11 -0.71 -24.32 0.82
N ALA A 12 -0.05 -24.71 1.91
CA ALA A 12 -0.72 -25.09 3.14
C ALA A 12 -1.53 -23.92 3.73
N LEU A 13 -0.99 -22.71 3.73
CA LEU A 13 -1.69 -21.51 4.19
C LEU A 13 -2.87 -21.13 3.29
N ILE A 14 -2.75 -21.30 1.97
CA ILE A 14 -3.87 -21.08 1.03
C ILE A 14 -5.02 -22.07 1.34
N THR A 15 -4.69 -23.34 1.56
CA THR A 15 -5.67 -24.38 1.91
C THR A 15 -6.36 -24.06 3.24
N ILE A 16 -5.58 -23.65 4.25
CA ILE A 16 -6.09 -23.19 5.55
C ILE A 16 -7.03 -22.00 5.38
N ARG A 17 -6.64 -20.99 4.59
CA ARG A 17 -7.46 -19.80 4.31
C ARG A 17 -8.78 -20.18 3.66
N ASN A 18 -8.77 -21.09 2.69
CA ASN A 18 -9.98 -21.56 2.01
C ASN A 18 -10.90 -22.29 3.00
N ARG A 19 -10.35 -23.11 3.91
CA ARG A 19 -11.11 -23.77 4.98
C ARG A 19 -11.73 -22.78 5.96
N LEU A 20 -10.98 -21.76 6.40
CA LEU A 20 -11.49 -20.67 7.25
C LEU A 20 -12.60 -19.87 6.56
N THR A 21 -12.45 -19.63 5.26
CA THR A 21 -13.44 -18.89 4.47
C THR A 21 -14.72 -19.70 4.28
N ALA A 22 -14.61 -21.01 4.05
CA ALA A 22 -15.76 -21.91 4.01
C ALA A 22 -16.49 -21.95 5.35
N LEU A 23 -15.74 -22.06 6.46
CA LEU A 23 -16.30 -22.03 7.82
C LEU A 23 -17.04 -20.71 8.11
N LYS A 24 -16.53 -19.58 7.57
CA LYS A 24 -17.17 -18.26 7.71
C LYS A 24 -18.48 -18.17 6.92
N LYS A 25 -18.54 -18.78 5.73
CA LYS A 25 -19.72 -18.78 4.85
C LYS A 25 -20.84 -19.69 5.36
N ASP A 26 -20.51 -20.72 6.12
CA ASP A 26 -21.51 -21.58 6.75
C ASP A 26 -22.15 -20.88 7.96
N THR A 27 -23.07 -19.94 7.69
CA THR A 27 -23.84 -19.22 8.71
C THR A 27 -24.97 -20.06 9.30
N THR A 28 -25.14 -21.31 8.87
CA THR A 28 -26.28 -22.16 9.24
C THR A 28 -26.07 -22.92 10.55
N LYS A 29 -24.82 -23.06 10.99
CA LYS A 29 -24.44 -23.78 12.22
C LYS A 29 -23.59 -22.89 13.14
N PHE A 30 -23.79 -23.02 14.44
CA PHE A 30 -22.94 -22.36 15.44
C PHE A 30 -21.49 -22.86 15.30
N ILE A 31 -20.53 -21.93 15.18
CA ILE A 31 -19.11 -22.25 15.03
C ILE A 31 -18.60 -22.85 16.34
N ARG A 32 -18.17 -24.11 16.31
CA ARG A 32 -17.64 -24.79 17.51
C ARG A 32 -16.18 -24.42 17.74
N ALA A 33 -15.82 -24.19 18.99
CA ALA A 33 -14.45 -23.86 19.39
C ALA A 33 -13.42 -24.93 18.95
N GLN A 34 -13.78 -26.21 18.98
CA GLN A 34 -12.91 -27.31 18.55
C GLN A 34 -12.53 -27.22 17.07
N ASP A 35 -13.48 -26.84 16.21
CA ASP A 35 -13.25 -26.73 14.77
C ASP A 35 -12.24 -25.61 14.48
N VAL A 36 -12.38 -24.46 15.16
CA VAL A 36 -11.45 -23.32 15.08
C VAL A 36 -10.06 -23.70 15.62
N MET A 37 -10.00 -24.34 16.78
CA MET A 37 -8.73 -24.76 17.40
C MET A 37 -7.97 -25.78 16.54
N SER A 38 -8.66 -26.67 15.82
CA SER A 38 -8.02 -27.61 14.88
C SER A 38 -7.31 -26.89 13.73
N ILE A 39 -7.93 -25.83 13.20
CA ILE A 39 -7.35 -25.02 12.13
C ILE A 39 -6.21 -24.16 12.69
N TYR A 40 -6.38 -23.59 13.88
CA TYR A 40 -5.33 -22.85 14.57
C TYR A 40 -4.07 -23.69 14.77
N ASN A 41 -4.19 -24.94 15.24
CA ASN A 41 -3.04 -25.85 15.39
C ASN A 41 -2.35 -26.15 14.05
N SER A 42 -3.08 -26.14 12.94
CA SER A 42 -2.50 -26.29 11.61
C SER A 42 -1.69 -25.05 11.22
N VAL A 43 -2.18 -23.85 11.54
CA VAL A 43 -1.45 -22.58 11.35
C VAL A 43 -0.19 -22.53 12.20
N VAL A 44 -0.26 -22.95 13.47
CA VAL A 44 0.91 -23.05 14.36
C VAL A 44 2.03 -23.84 13.70
N LYS A 45 1.73 -25.04 13.17
CA LYS A 45 2.74 -25.89 12.51
C LYS A 45 3.43 -25.17 11.35
N GLN A 46 2.64 -24.48 10.52
CA GLN A 46 3.17 -23.75 9.38
C GLN A 46 4.02 -22.54 9.79
N VAL A 47 3.60 -21.80 10.83
CA VAL A 47 4.38 -20.67 11.36
C VAL A 47 5.68 -21.14 12.01
N THR A 48 5.67 -22.24 12.76
CA THR A 48 6.90 -22.80 13.33
C THR A 48 7.88 -23.21 12.23
N ARG A 49 7.39 -23.87 11.16
CA ARG A 49 8.22 -24.24 10.01
C ARG A 49 8.77 -23.00 9.30
N LEU A 50 7.94 -21.98 9.10
CA LEU A 50 8.33 -20.72 8.46
C LEU A 50 9.42 -19.99 9.25
N ASN A 51 9.28 -19.93 10.57
CA ASN A 51 10.28 -19.29 11.42
C ASN A 51 11.60 -20.06 11.40
N GLY A 52 11.58 -21.40 11.41
CA GLY A 52 12.80 -22.20 11.29
C GLY A 52 13.58 -21.89 10.01
N ILE A 53 12.89 -21.91 8.85
CA ILE A 53 13.47 -21.57 7.55
C ILE A 53 14.06 -20.15 7.53
N ARG A 54 13.36 -19.18 8.12
CA ARG A 54 13.82 -17.78 8.17
C ARG A 54 14.96 -17.55 9.19
N GLU A 55 15.04 -18.35 10.24
CA GLU A 55 16.15 -18.33 11.22
C GLU A 55 17.40 -19.02 10.66
N ASP A 56 17.26 -20.13 9.94
CA ASP A 56 18.37 -20.85 9.28
C ASP A 56 19.02 -20.03 8.15
N ASN A 57 18.22 -19.17 7.49
CA ASN A 57 18.70 -18.25 6.45
C ASN A 57 19.22 -16.90 6.97
N ALA A 58 19.17 -16.63 8.29
CA ALA A 58 19.77 -15.43 8.86
C ALA A 58 21.29 -15.63 8.98
N PRO A 59 22.14 -14.70 8.50
CA PRO A 59 23.58 -14.86 8.61
C PRO A 59 23.98 -14.92 10.09
N ALA A 60 24.55 -16.06 10.50
CA ALA A 60 25.02 -16.30 11.86
C ALA A 60 26.00 -15.21 12.30
N SER A 61 25.55 -14.28 13.15
CA SER A 61 26.43 -13.39 13.89
C SER A 61 27.18 -14.22 14.94
N SER A 62 28.40 -14.57 14.56
CA SER A 62 29.45 -15.30 15.27
C SER A 62 29.44 -15.18 16.79
N SER A 63 29.36 -16.34 17.43
CA SER A 63 29.98 -16.62 18.71
C SER A 63 31.52 -16.55 18.60
N SER A 64 32.17 -15.65 19.33
CA SER A 64 33.50 -15.88 19.96
C SER A 64 34.04 -14.67 20.74
N THR A 65 34.17 -14.88 22.06
CA THR A 65 35.20 -14.39 23.03
C THR A 65 35.60 -12.90 23.14
N PRO A 66 35.74 -12.35 24.38
CA PRO A 66 36.13 -10.97 24.60
C PRO A 66 37.65 -10.82 24.65
N ASN A 67 38.20 -9.75 24.05
CA ASN A 67 39.50 -9.22 24.46
C ASN A 67 39.57 -7.69 24.30
N PRO A 68 40.19 -6.96 25.24
CA PRO A 68 40.16 -5.50 25.30
C PRO A 68 41.44 -4.87 24.71
N SER A 69 41.34 -3.77 23.96
CA SER A 69 42.15 -2.54 24.11
C SER A 69 42.13 -1.56 22.92
N SER A 70 41.85 -0.30 23.27
CA SER A 70 42.37 1.00 22.78
C SER A 70 42.12 1.57 21.36
N ASN A 71 41.49 2.76 21.41
CA ASN A 71 41.75 4.03 20.68
C ASN A 71 41.24 4.26 19.24
N GLY A 72 40.06 4.91 19.15
CA GLY A 72 39.95 6.36 18.93
C GLY A 72 40.11 6.94 17.51
N GLY A 73 38.99 7.19 16.82
CA GLY A 73 38.88 8.10 15.66
C GLY A 73 37.45 8.12 15.08
N PRO A 74 36.85 9.29 14.75
CA PRO A 74 35.43 9.38 14.42
C PRO A 74 35.19 9.13 12.93
N SER A 75 34.54 8.01 12.60
CA SER A 75 34.03 7.75 11.24
C SER A 75 32.51 7.58 11.30
N THR A 76 31.82 8.59 10.77
CA THR A 76 30.41 8.53 10.36
C THR A 76 30.22 7.45 9.30
N GLY A 77 29.57 6.36 9.66
CA GLY A 77 29.09 5.31 8.77
C GLY A 77 27.62 5.00 9.09
N PRO A 78 26.79 4.66 8.10
CA PRO A 78 25.37 4.44 8.31
C PRO A 78 25.17 3.13 9.10
N THR A 79 24.36 3.24 10.14
CA THR A 79 23.90 2.18 11.02
C THR A 79 23.29 1.01 10.25
N GLY A 80 23.70 -0.21 10.62
CA GLY A 80 23.28 -1.46 9.99
C GLY A 80 21.77 -1.64 9.94
N THR A 81 21.23 -1.62 8.73
CA THR A 81 19.90 -2.11 8.40
C THR A 81 19.87 -3.63 8.59
N SER A 82 19.15 -4.08 9.63
CA SER A 82 18.68 -5.47 9.69
C SER A 82 17.98 -5.80 8.37
N THR A 83 18.42 -6.87 7.69
CA THR A 83 17.83 -7.42 6.47
C THR A 83 16.41 -7.88 6.77
N GLN A 84 15.44 -6.97 6.69
CA GLN A 84 14.03 -7.34 6.62
C GLN A 84 13.80 -7.89 5.22
N SER A 85 13.48 -9.19 5.11
CA SER A 85 13.04 -9.76 3.84
C SER A 85 11.85 -8.94 3.33
N GLU A 86 11.88 -8.52 2.07
CA GLU A 86 10.74 -7.82 1.45
C GLU A 86 9.46 -8.65 1.62
N PRO A 87 8.32 -8.00 1.90
CA PRO A 87 7.06 -8.70 2.13
C PRO A 87 6.68 -9.53 0.90
N ASN A 88 6.56 -10.84 1.09
CA ASN A 88 6.29 -11.76 0.00
C ASN A 88 4.82 -12.26 0.01
N ARG A 89 4.47 -13.11 -0.96
CA ARG A 89 3.12 -13.69 -1.08
C ARG A 89 2.74 -14.50 0.17
N VAL A 90 3.69 -15.20 0.80
CA VAL A 90 3.47 -15.95 2.04
C VAL A 90 3.04 -15.01 3.16
N ASP A 91 3.70 -13.86 3.31
CA ASP A 91 3.32 -12.88 4.33
C ASP A 91 1.90 -12.32 4.12
N THR A 92 1.49 -12.15 2.86
CA THR A 92 0.14 -11.67 2.51
C THR A 92 -0.92 -12.72 2.83
N VAL A 93 -0.72 -13.97 2.41
CA VAL A 93 -1.68 -15.05 2.72
C VAL A 93 -1.71 -15.35 4.22
N LEU A 94 -0.55 -15.32 4.89
CA LEU A 94 -0.46 -15.48 6.33
C LEU A 94 -1.23 -14.38 7.05
N ALA A 95 -1.17 -13.13 6.56
CA ALA A 95 -1.93 -12.02 7.11
C ALA A 95 -3.45 -12.25 6.99
N ASP A 96 -3.92 -12.74 5.85
CA ASP A 96 -5.34 -13.09 5.64
C ASP A 96 -5.80 -14.20 6.58
N VAL A 97 -4.98 -15.26 6.73
CA VAL A 97 -5.26 -16.39 7.62
C VAL A 97 -5.40 -15.92 9.07
N PHE A 98 -4.48 -15.09 9.56
CA PHE A 98 -4.55 -14.55 10.91
C PHE A 98 -5.71 -13.55 11.10
N ALA A 99 -6.08 -12.79 10.07
CA ALA A 99 -7.27 -11.94 10.13
C ALA A 99 -8.54 -12.78 10.33
N LEU A 100 -8.69 -13.85 9.56
CA LEU A 100 -9.82 -14.78 9.73
C LEU A 100 -9.78 -15.48 11.10
N LEU A 101 -8.62 -15.98 11.54
CA LEU A 101 -8.47 -16.61 12.84
C LEU A 101 -8.81 -15.67 13.99
N SER A 102 -8.34 -14.42 13.94
CA SER A 102 -8.65 -13.42 14.95
C SER A 102 -10.15 -13.23 15.09
N LEU A 103 -10.87 -13.06 13.97
CA LEU A 103 -12.33 -12.98 13.97
C LEU A 103 -12.97 -14.23 14.59
N PHE A 104 -12.51 -15.44 14.26
CA PHE A 104 -13.05 -16.66 14.85
C PHE A 104 -12.80 -16.74 16.36
N PHE A 105 -11.61 -16.36 16.84
CA PHE A 105 -11.33 -16.31 18.28
C PHE A 105 -12.23 -15.32 19.02
N LEU A 106 -12.59 -14.18 18.38
CA LEU A 106 -13.61 -13.28 18.90
C LEU A 106 -14.99 -13.97 18.95
N THR A 107 -15.41 -14.66 17.88
CA THR A 107 -16.72 -15.31 17.82
C THR A 107 -16.92 -16.43 18.86
N ILE A 108 -15.85 -17.16 19.20
CA ILE A 108 -15.89 -18.24 20.20
C ILE A 108 -15.65 -17.74 21.64
N GLY A 109 -15.64 -16.42 21.86
CA GLY A 109 -15.52 -15.82 23.19
C GLY A 109 -14.09 -15.76 23.76
N LYS A 110 -13.07 -16.06 22.95
CA LYS A 110 -11.64 -16.06 23.33
C LYS A 110 -10.97 -14.73 22.97
N SER A 111 -11.60 -13.62 23.34
CA SER A 111 -11.19 -12.26 22.91
C SER A 111 -9.91 -11.73 23.57
N ARG A 112 -9.39 -12.39 24.61
CA ARG A 112 -8.18 -12.03 25.35
C ARG A 112 -7.02 -13.01 25.15
N GLU A 113 -7.03 -13.72 24.02
CA GLU A 113 -5.98 -14.66 23.62
C GLU A 113 -5.14 -14.07 22.48
N THR A 114 -3.88 -14.49 22.38
CA THR A 114 -2.89 -14.00 21.40
C THR A 114 -3.36 -14.04 19.94
N PRO A 115 -4.13 -15.03 19.45
CA PRO A 115 -4.65 -14.99 18.09
C PRO A 115 -5.75 -13.94 17.88
N ALA A 116 -6.49 -13.59 18.93
CA ALA A 116 -7.63 -12.68 18.87
C ALA A 116 -7.22 -11.23 18.62
N ILE A 117 -5.99 -10.85 19.00
CA ILE A 117 -5.53 -9.46 18.93
C ILE A 117 -5.01 -9.07 17.53
N TYR A 118 -4.79 -10.03 16.62
CA TYR A 118 -4.19 -9.76 15.32
C TYR A 118 -4.95 -8.71 14.51
N CYS A 119 -6.28 -8.82 14.39
CA CYS A 119 -7.08 -7.82 13.66
C CYS A 119 -6.92 -6.41 14.25
N GLN A 120 -6.71 -6.29 15.55
CA GLN A 120 -6.50 -4.99 16.18
C GLN A 120 -5.13 -4.43 15.83
N ILE A 121 -4.07 -5.24 15.88
CA ILE A 121 -2.72 -4.84 15.47
C ILE A 121 -2.72 -4.41 14.00
N ALA A 122 -3.32 -5.21 13.12
CA ALA A 122 -3.39 -4.91 11.69
C ALA A 122 -4.17 -3.61 11.40
N SER A 123 -5.34 -3.43 12.04
CA SER A 123 -6.11 -2.19 11.90
C SER A 123 -5.38 -0.98 12.46
N MET A 124 -4.72 -1.10 13.62
CA MET A 124 -3.90 -0.03 14.20
C MET A 124 -2.78 0.37 13.24
N ARG A 125 -2.04 -0.60 12.68
CA ARG A 125 -0.99 -0.35 11.69
C ARG A 125 -1.50 0.46 10.50
N GLN A 126 -2.65 0.07 9.95
CA GLN A 126 -3.22 0.75 8.79
C GLN A 126 -3.68 2.17 9.12
N ILE A 127 -4.31 2.36 10.28
CA ILE A 127 -4.76 3.68 10.73
C ILE A 127 -3.57 4.61 10.95
N LEU A 128 -2.51 4.15 11.64
CA LEU A 128 -1.32 4.95 11.88
C LEU A 128 -0.58 5.30 10.57
N LEU A 129 -0.53 4.38 9.62
CA LEU A 129 0.01 4.65 8.28
C LEU A 129 -0.76 5.79 7.60
N HIS A 130 -2.09 5.72 7.57
CA HIS A 130 -2.92 6.77 6.98
C HIS A 130 -2.82 8.10 7.74
N MET A 131 -2.69 8.07 9.07
CA MET A 131 -2.45 9.28 9.86
C MET A 131 -1.13 9.93 9.43
N ASN A 132 -0.07 9.14 9.27
CA ASN A 132 1.23 9.63 8.80
C ASN A 132 1.12 10.25 7.38
N GLU A 133 0.51 9.52 6.44
CA GLU A 133 0.34 9.97 5.05
C GLU A 133 -0.47 11.27 4.93
N THR A 134 -1.50 11.42 5.76
CA THR A 134 -2.37 12.59 5.72
C THR A 134 -1.84 13.77 6.52
N GLY A 135 -0.89 13.53 7.43
CA GLY A 135 -0.41 14.52 8.41
C GLY A 135 -1.47 14.93 9.45
N ALA A 136 -2.66 14.33 9.44
CA ALA A 136 -3.83 14.81 10.17
C ALA A 136 -3.99 14.07 11.51
N TYR A 137 -3.14 14.40 12.48
CA TYR A 137 -3.12 13.76 13.80
C TYR A 137 -2.73 14.74 14.90
N THR A 138 -3.07 14.45 16.15
CA THR A 138 -2.66 15.22 17.34
C THR A 138 -2.32 14.26 18.47
N ASP A 139 -1.64 14.74 19.51
CA ASP A 139 -1.32 13.92 20.69
C ASP A 139 -2.57 13.23 21.25
N GLN A 140 -3.68 13.96 21.35
CA GLN A 140 -4.96 13.45 21.85
C GLN A 140 -5.52 12.29 21.00
N LEU A 141 -5.25 12.28 19.69
CA LEU A 141 -5.69 11.21 18.80
C LEU A 141 -4.76 9.99 18.86
N ILE A 142 -3.48 10.20 19.20
CA ILE A 142 -2.46 9.14 19.21
C ILE A 142 -2.41 8.43 20.58
N ILE A 143 -2.65 9.13 21.69
CA ILE A 143 -2.62 8.58 23.06
C ILE A 143 -3.47 7.30 23.22
N PRO A 144 -4.73 7.22 22.73
CA PRO A 144 -5.51 5.99 22.84
C PRO A 144 -4.87 4.78 22.15
N PHE A 145 -4.10 4.99 21.07
CA PHE A 145 -3.35 3.92 20.41
C PHE A 145 -2.19 3.44 21.27
N ARG A 146 -1.53 4.34 22.01
CA ARG A 146 -0.48 3.97 22.99
C ARG A 146 -1.06 3.11 24.10
N GLU A 147 -2.12 3.57 24.74
CA GLU A 147 -2.81 2.83 25.80
C GLU A 147 -3.29 1.45 25.31
N ARG A 148 -3.84 1.40 24.08
CA ARG A 148 -4.25 0.13 23.48
C ARG A 148 -3.07 -0.79 23.21
N LEU A 149 -1.96 -0.25 22.68
CA LEU A 149 -0.75 -1.00 22.40
C LEU A 149 -0.16 -1.61 23.67
N ASP A 150 -0.12 -0.84 24.76
CA ASP A 150 0.35 -1.31 26.07
C ASP A 150 -0.60 -2.40 26.64
N ALA A 151 -1.92 -2.22 26.50
CA ALA A 151 -2.88 -3.26 26.89
C ALA A 151 -2.74 -4.56 26.07
N LEU A 152 -2.41 -4.47 24.78
CA LEU A 152 -2.14 -5.63 23.94
C LEU A 152 -0.84 -6.33 24.36
N LYS A 153 0.24 -5.58 24.65
CA LYS A 153 1.50 -6.15 25.19
C LYS A 153 1.26 -6.94 26.47
N GLU A 154 0.45 -6.42 27.37
CA GLU A 154 0.08 -7.11 28.61
C GLU A 154 -0.67 -8.42 28.36
N ILE A 155 -1.50 -8.52 27.31
CA ILE A 155 -2.15 -9.77 26.92
C ILE A 155 -1.11 -10.79 26.46
N LEU A 156 -0.18 -10.40 25.57
CA LEU A 156 0.88 -11.32 25.10
C LEU A 156 1.75 -11.79 26.26
N LYS A 157 2.12 -10.88 27.17
CA LYS A 157 2.96 -11.20 28.32
C LYS A 157 2.30 -12.25 29.22
N LYS A 158 1.01 -12.08 29.52
CA LYS A 158 0.24 -13.07 30.30
C LYS A 158 0.10 -14.41 29.59
N ASP A 159 -0.13 -14.41 28.29
CA ASP A 159 -0.24 -15.65 27.51
C ASP A 159 1.09 -16.39 27.42
N MET A 160 2.21 -15.66 27.38
CA MET A 160 3.57 -16.20 27.45
C MET A 160 3.88 -16.80 28.83
N GLU A 161 3.55 -16.10 29.92
CA GLU A 161 3.76 -16.59 31.29
C GLU A 161 2.89 -17.81 31.63
N SER A 162 1.78 -18.00 30.92
CA SER A 162 0.83 -19.10 31.15
C SER A 162 0.95 -20.25 30.14
N ASP A 163 1.93 -20.22 29.24
CA ASP A 163 2.16 -21.22 28.18
C ASP A 163 0.90 -21.61 27.39
N LYS A 164 -0.05 -20.68 27.24
CA LYS A 164 -1.34 -20.94 26.58
C LYS A 164 -1.22 -21.10 25.07
N HIS A 165 -0.21 -20.46 24.49
CA HIS A 165 0.02 -20.47 23.06
C HIS A 165 1.49 -20.76 22.74
N PRO A 166 1.76 -21.42 21.60
CA PRO A 166 3.12 -21.72 21.18
C PRO A 166 3.97 -20.45 21.02
N GLU A 167 5.21 -20.51 21.50
CA GLU A 167 6.18 -19.41 21.43
C GLU A 167 6.32 -18.77 20.03
N PRO A 168 6.33 -19.53 18.91
CA PRO A 168 6.42 -18.93 17.56
C PRO A 168 5.29 -17.95 17.23
N ILE A 169 4.08 -18.20 17.73
CA ILE A 169 2.92 -17.34 17.50
C ILE A 169 3.00 -16.07 18.35
N VAL A 170 3.37 -16.22 19.63
CA VAL A 170 3.55 -15.08 20.54
C VAL A 170 4.66 -14.16 20.01
N ARG A 171 5.80 -14.74 19.60
CA ARG A 171 6.93 -14.00 19.01
C ARG A 171 6.52 -13.26 17.73
N LEU A 172 5.75 -13.89 16.84
CA LEU A 172 5.25 -13.25 15.63
C LEU A 172 4.33 -12.07 15.93
N MET A 173 3.41 -12.22 16.90
CA MET A 173 2.51 -11.12 17.30
C MET A 173 3.29 -9.98 17.95
N MET A 174 4.30 -10.29 18.78
CA MET A 174 5.14 -9.28 19.41
C MET A 174 5.91 -8.46 18.37
N LYS A 175 6.53 -9.12 17.38
CA LYS A 175 7.21 -8.44 16.26
C LYS A 175 6.27 -7.52 15.47
N LYS A 176 5.02 -7.95 15.24
CA LYS A 176 4.00 -7.11 14.57
C LYS A 176 3.62 -5.91 15.42
N LEU A 177 3.52 -6.08 16.73
CA LEU A 177 3.19 -5.02 17.68
C LEU A 177 4.33 -4.01 17.83
N ASP A 178 5.58 -4.47 17.85
CA ASP A 178 6.76 -3.59 17.82
C ASP A 178 6.80 -2.74 16.54
N GLY A 179 6.37 -3.29 15.41
CA GLY A 179 6.21 -2.54 14.17
C GLY A 179 5.19 -1.40 14.28
N VAL A 180 4.06 -1.65 14.96
CA VAL A 180 3.06 -0.60 15.25
C VAL A 180 3.61 0.41 16.24
N GLU A 181 4.39 0.00 17.24
CA GLU A 181 5.02 0.92 18.20
C GLU A 181 6.04 1.85 17.52
N ARG A 182 6.84 1.34 16.57
CA ARG A 182 7.76 2.20 15.79
C ARG A 182 7.00 3.26 15.02
N GLN A 183 5.94 2.89 14.30
CA GLN A 183 5.09 3.85 13.58
C GLN A 183 4.46 4.88 14.54
N LEU A 184 4.04 4.42 15.72
CA LEU A 184 3.47 5.30 16.74
C LEU A 184 4.51 6.31 17.25
N ASN A 185 5.73 5.85 17.52
CA ASN A 185 6.82 6.70 17.98
C ASN A 185 7.25 7.69 16.90
N GLU A 186 7.31 7.29 15.63
CA GLU A 186 7.59 8.19 14.51
C GLU A 186 6.57 9.36 14.45
N LEU A 187 5.29 9.07 14.69
CA LEU A 187 4.25 10.11 14.75
C LEU A 187 4.41 11.04 15.96
N PHE A 188 4.73 10.50 17.14
CA PHE A 188 5.02 11.32 18.32
C PHE A 188 6.27 12.18 18.13
N ASP A 189 7.33 11.62 17.56
CA ASP A 189 8.57 12.33 17.27
C ASP A 189 8.28 13.48 16.31
N ALA A 190 7.51 13.24 15.24
CA ALA A 190 7.08 14.29 14.31
C ALA A 190 6.28 15.43 14.99
N LEU A 191 5.47 15.13 16.02
CA LEU A 191 4.80 16.15 16.82
C LEU A 191 5.75 16.86 17.79
N SER A 192 6.75 16.17 18.32
CA SER A 192 7.71 16.74 19.28
C SER A 192 8.59 17.83 18.68
N PHE A 193 8.89 17.74 17.38
CA PHE A 193 9.60 18.78 16.63
C PHE A 193 8.72 20.00 16.30
N LEU A 194 7.42 19.95 16.61
CA LEU A 194 6.54 21.08 16.35
C LEU A 194 6.77 22.17 17.40
N SER A 195 7.22 23.34 16.95
CA SER A 195 7.37 24.49 17.84
C SER A 195 6.07 24.84 18.57
N VAL A 196 6.18 25.28 19.83
CA VAL A 196 5.04 25.57 20.72
C VAL A 196 4.05 26.56 20.10
N GLU A 197 4.51 27.47 19.25
CA GLU A 197 3.67 28.44 18.54
C GLU A 197 2.84 27.84 17.41
N LEU A 198 3.33 26.76 16.79
CA LEU A 198 2.63 26.09 15.69
C LEU A 198 1.63 25.04 16.20
N VAL A 199 1.74 24.56 17.44
CA VAL A 199 0.83 23.56 18.03
C VAL A 199 -0.66 24.00 17.94
N PRO A 200 -1.05 25.24 18.32
CA PRO A 200 -2.44 25.67 18.19
C PRO A 200 -2.93 25.76 16.74
N ILE A 201 -2.05 26.17 15.82
CA ILE A 201 -2.37 26.25 14.39
C ILE A 201 -2.58 24.85 13.83
N HIS A 202 -1.69 23.93 14.16
CA HIS A 202 -1.78 22.52 13.79
C HIS A 202 -3.07 21.88 14.29
N GLN A 203 -3.39 22.01 15.58
CA GLN A 203 -4.64 21.48 16.15
C GLN A 203 -5.88 22.04 15.45
N ARG A 204 -5.88 23.34 15.11
CA ARG A 204 -7.00 23.92 14.36
C ARG A 204 -7.07 23.38 12.93
N LEU A 205 -5.95 23.23 12.23
CA LEU A 205 -5.93 22.65 10.88
C LEU A 205 -6.43 21.20 10.87
N VAL A 206 -6.02 20.38 11.84
CA VAL A 206 -6.54 19.00 11.98
C VAL A 206 -8.05 19.01 12.23
N THR A 207 -8.55 19.94 13.05
CA THR A 207 -9.99 20.10 13.31
C THR A 207 -10.75 20.51 12.05
N ILE A 208 -10.27 21.50 11.32
CA ILE A 208 -10.87 21.95 10.05
C ILE A 208 -10.90 20.79 9.04
N ARG A 209 -9.82 20.00 8.93
CA ARG A 209 -9.80 18.82 8.06
C ARG A 209 -10.86 17.79 8.43
N LYS A 210 -11.05 17.53 9.73
CA LYS A 210 -12.11 16.63 10.20
C LYS A 210 -13.50 17.17 9.84
N GLU A 211 -13.74 18.47 10.05
CA GLU A 211 -14.99 19.15 9.68
C GLU A 211 -15.24 19.08 8.17
N LEU A 212 -14.22 19.32 7.35
CA LEU A 212 -14.28 19.17 5.88
C LEU A 212 -14.53 17.72 5.45
N ALA A 213 -13.91 16.74 6.12
CA ALA A 213 -14.12 15.32 5.82
C ALA A 213 -15.58 14.92 6.10
N MET A 214 -16.16 15.37 7.22
CA MET A 214 -17.57 15.15 7.54
C MET A 214 -18.49 15.81 6.49
N LEU A 215 -18.22 17.07 6.12
CA LEU A 215 -18.97 17.78 5.07
C LEU A 215 -18.85 17.10 3.69
N SER A 216 -17.69 16.50 3.39
CA SER A 216 -17.48 15.79 2.13
C SER A 216 -18.31 14.50 2.04
N ALA A 217 -18.61 13.87 3.18
CA ALA A 217 -19.43 12.67 3.26
C ALA A 217 -20.93 12.97 3.16
N GLU A 218 -21.37 14.20 3.45
CA GLU A 218 -22.77 14.60 3.29
C GLU A 218 -23.18 14.62 1.81
N PRO A 219 -24.41 14.21 1.45
CA PRO A 219 -24.86 14.20 0.05
C PRO A 219 -25.00 15.61 -0.52
N LYS A 220 -25.40 16.58 0.31
CA LYS A 220 -25.39 18.02 -0.01
C LYS A 220 -24.71 18.76 1.13
N ALA A 221 -23.56 19.34 0.85
CA ALA A 221 -22.78 20.04 1.87
C ALA A 221 -23.47 21.36 2.29
N ASN A 222 -23.28 21.72 3.56
CA ASN A 222 -23.77 22.98 4.10
C ASN A 222 -22.89 24.15 3.64
N LYS A 223 -23.38 24.92 2.65
CA LYS A 223 -22.70 26.08 2.07
C LYS A 223 -22.21 27.10 3.10
N THR A 224 -22.97 27.32 4.18
CA THR A 224 -22.61 28.29 5.22
C THR A 224 -21.44 27.80 6.04
N GLN A 225 -21.44 26.52 6.41
CA GLN A 225 -20.33 25.90 7.14
C GLN A 225 -19.07 25.84 6.26
N LEU A 226 -19.20 25.45 4.99
CA LEU A 226 -18.06 25.44 4.05
C LEU A 226 -17.43 26.83 3.89
N LYS A 227 -18.24 27.89 3.78
CA LYS A 227 -17.74 29.28 3.72
C LYS A 227 -17.01 29.69 5.00
N ALA A 228 -17.53 29.32 6.17
CA ALA A 228 -16.89 29.59 7.44
C ALA A 228 -15.51 28.91 7.54
N LEU A 229 -15.43 27.63 7.18
CA LEU A 229 -14.17 26.87 7.17
C LEU A 229 -13.16 27.41 6.17
N LEU A 230 -13.60 27.78 4.97
CA LEU A 230 -12.74 28.42 3.96
C LEU A 230 -12.15 29.74 4.45
N GLU A 231 -12.95 30.54 5.15
CA GLU A 231 -12.48 31.82 5.69
C GLU A 231 -11.47 31.61 6.83
N GLU A 232 -11.66 30.58 7.64
CA GLU A 232 -10.67 30.19 8.64
C GLU A 232 -9.37 29.69 8.03
N LEU A 233 -9.42 28.87 6.97
CA LEU A 233 -8.22 28.46 6.23
C LEU A 233 -7.46 29.68 5.68
N ARG A 234 -8.16 30.66 5.10
CA ARG A 234 -7.53 31.91 4.64
C ARG A 234 -6.91 32.73 5.78
N LYS A 235 -7.56 32.79 6.93
CA LYS A 235 -6.99 33.46 8.12
C LYS A 235 -5.74 32.77 8.63
N ILE A 236 -5.66 31.45 8.52
CA ILE A 236 -4.45 30.69 8.87
C ILE A 236 -3.36 30.93 7.82
N ASP A 237 -3.71 30.91 6.53
CA ASP A 237 -2.79 31.17 5.42
C ASP A 237 -2.19 32.58 5.48
N ALA A 238 -3.00 33.59 5.82
CA ALA A 238 -2.57 34.98 5.97
C ALA A 238 -1.52 35.20 7.07
N LYS A 239 -1.32 34.23 7.96
CA LYS A 239 -0.23 34.26 8.97
C LYS A 239 1.12 33.87 8.37
N ARG A 240 1.15 33.36 7.14
CA ARG A 240 2.39 33.01 6.43
C ARG A 240 2.96 34.26 5.76
N VAL A 241 4.28 34.38 5.81
CA VAL A 241 5.07 35.38 5.06
C VAL A 241 5.95 34.59 4.10
N ASP A 242 5.90 34.92 2.81
CA ASP A 242 6.59 34.20 1.73
C ASP A 242 6.31 32.68 1.73
N GLY A 243 5.09 32.29 2.06
CA GLY A 243 4.67 30.88 2.13
C GLY A 243 5.19 30.12 3.36
N LYS A 244 5.79 30.82 4.33
CA LYS A 244 6.32 30.22 5.56
C LYS A 244 5.69 30.81 6.82
N PHE A 245 5.48 29.97 7.84
CA PHE A 245 5.18 30.49 9.17
C PHE A 245 6.48 30.99 9.78
N LEU A 246 6.46 32.17 10.39
CA LEU A 246 7.64 32.75 11.03
C LEU A 246 7.49 32.65 12.54
N GLY A 247 8.59 32.33 13.23
CA GLY A 247 8.68 32.38 14.68
C GLY A 247 8.60 33.81 15.25
N PRO A 248 8.71 33.97 16.58
CA PRO A 248 8.48 35.25 17.23
C PRO A 248 9.52 36.28 16.75
N GLY A 249 9.04 37.39 16.21
CA GLY A 249 9.88 38.47 15.67
C GLY A 249 10.35 38.28 14.22
N GLY A 250 9.86 37.27 13.49
CA GLY A 250 10.16 37.10 12.07
C GLY A 250 11.56 36.56 11.74
N SER A 251 12.31 36.10 12.74
CA SER A 251 13.74 35.78 12.56
C SER A 251 14.04 34.35 12.11
N SER A 252 13.09 33.41 12.22
CA SER A 252 13.33 32.00 11.90
C SER A 252 12.07 31.29 11.39
N VAL A 253 12.31 30.25 10.58
CA VAL A 253 11.30 29.29 10.12
C VAL A 253 11.19 28.19 11.17
N PRO A 254 10.05 28.02 11.86
CA PRO A 254 9.94 27.01 12.91
C PRO A 254 9.94 25.59 12.35
N GLU A 255 10.49 24.67 13.14
CA GLU A 255 10.45 23.23 12.85
C GLU A 255 9.00 22.71 12.85
N GLY A 256 8.74 21.69 12.01
CA GLY A 256 7.39 21.14 11.80
C GLY A 256 6.51 21.94 10.83
N GLN A 257 6.99 23.04 10.25
CA GLN A 257 6.21 23.84 9.28
C GLN A 257 5.74 23.05 8.04
N ALA A 258 6.53 22.09 7.54
CA ALA A 258 6.18 21.31 6.36
C ALA A 258 4.86 20.54 6.57
N LEU A 259 4.64 20.01 7.77
CA LEU A 259 3.40 19.34 8.16
C LEU A 259 2.20 20.30 8.07
N LEU A 260 2.32 21.51 8.60
CA LEU A 260 1.25 22.51 8.53
C LEU A 260 1.02 23.01 7.10
N SER A 261 2.08 23.07 6.28
CA SER A 261 1.99 23.42 4.86
C SER A 261 1.14 22.39 4.12
N GLY A 262 1.51 21.11 4.24
CA GLY A 262 0.71 20.02 3.68
C GLY A 262 -0.72 19.97 4.20
N LEU A 263 -0.94 20.18 5.51
CA LEU A 263 -2.28 20.23 6.10
C LEU A 263 -3.14 21.38 5.57
N LEU A 264 -2.55 22.55 5.33
CA LEU A 264 -3.28 23.69 4.78
C LEU A 264 -3.61 23.46 3.31
N ASP A 265 -2.65 22.97 2.53
CA ASP A 265 -2.85 22.69 1.11
C ASP A 265 -3.94 21.64 0.91
N THR A 266 -3.87 20.53 1.65
CA THR A 266 -4.91 19.50 1.67
C THR A 266 -6.26 20.03 2.16
N GLY A 267 -6.28 20.94 3.15
CA GLY A 267 -7.50 21.61 3.60
C GLY A 267 -8.16 22.44 2.49
N PHE A 268 -7.37 23.22 1.74
CA PHE A 268 -7.88 23.96 0.58
C PHE A 268 -8.32 23.05 -0.57
N GLU A 269 -7.58 21.97 -0.85
CA GLU A 269 -7.98 20.97 -1.84
C GLU A 269 -9.35 20.35 -1.48
N MET A 270 -9.53 19.89 -0.24
CA MET A 270 -10.79 19.32 0.25
C MET A 270 -11.95 20.32 0.13
N ALA A 271 -11.73 21.58 0.52
CA ALA A 271 -12.77 22.60 0.44
C ALA A 271 -13.14 22.94 -1.02
N GLN A 272 -12.18 22.94 -1.94
CA GLN A 272 -12.44 23.13 -3.37
C GLN A 272 -13.17 21.93 -3.98
N ASP A 273 -12.82 20.70 -3.59
CA ASP A 273 -13.53 19.47 -3.99
C ASP A 273 -15.01 19.52 -3.58
N ILE A 274 -15.30 19.89 -2.32
CA ILE A 274 -16.67 20.03 -1.83
C ILE A 274 -17.42 21.10 -2.63
N LYS A 275 -16.79 22.26 -2.86
CA LYS A 275 -17.40 23.36 -3.62
C LYS A 275 -17.69 22.97 -5.08
N ALA A 276 -16.80 22.21 -5.71
CA ALA A 276 -17.00 21.75 -7.09
C ALA A 276 -18.16 20.76 -7.20
N ARG A 277 -18.32 19.87 -6.21
CA ARG A 277 -19.48 18.98 -6.10
C ARG A 277 -20.79 19.74 -5.87
N GLU A 278 -20.79 20.79 -5.06
CA GLU A 278 -21.99 21.63 -4.89
C GLU A 278 -22.39 22.40 -6.15
N ALA A 279 -21.41 22.75 -6.98
CA ALA A 279 -21.63 23.43 -8.25
C ALA A 279 -22.14 22.49 -9.37
N GLU A 280 -22.35 21.20 -9.06
CA GLU A 280 -22.96 20.22 -9.96
C GLU A 280 -24.38 20.62 -10.38
N ASP A 281 -25.17 21.16 -9.44
CA ASP A 281 -26.55 21.60 -9.69
C ASP A 281 -26.61 22.81 -10.66
N GLU A 282 -25.49 23.51 -10.86
CA GLU A 282 -25.37 24.69 -11.75
C GLU A 282 -24.93 24.31 -13.17
N ILE A 283 -24.73 23.01 -13.46
CA ILE A 283 -24.25 22.53 -14.76
C ILE A 283 -25.40 22.46 -15.76
N ALA A 284 -25.22 23.15 -16.89
CA ALA A 284 -26.17 23.07 -17.99
C ALA A 284 -26.36 21.63 -18.47
N VAL A 285 -27.61 21.27 -18.81
CA VAL A 285 -27.98 19.90 -19.23
C VAL A 285 -27.11 19.38 -20.38
N GLY A 286 -26.75 20.25 -21.34
CA GLY A 286 -25.87 19.90 -22.45
C GLY A 286 -24.42 19.57 -22.06
N LEU A 287 -23.95 20.04 -20.91
CA LEU A 287 -22.59 19.79 -20.40
C LEU A 287 -22.54 18.65 -19.38
N ARG A 288 -23.70 18.12 -18.98
CA ARG A 288 -23.79 17.01 -18.01
C ARG A 288 -22.97 15.78 -18.42
N PRO A 289 -22.98 15.33 -19.70
CA PRO A 289 -22.16 14.19 -20.12
C PRO A 289 -20.65 14.39 -19.91
N ILE A 290 -20.17 15.64 -20.06
CA ILE A 290 -18.76 15.98 -19.83
C ILE A 290 -18.44 15.89 -18.33
N TYR A 291 -19.33 16.41 -17.48
CA TYR A 291 -19.19 16.33 -16.04
C TYR A 291 -19.15 14.87 -15.54
N ASP A 292 -20.08 14.04 -16.01
CA ASP A 292 -20.16 12.64 -15.57
C ASP A 292 -18.88 11.87 -15.99
N ARG A 293 -18.39 12.07 -17.23
CA ARG A 293 -17.12 11.47 -17.71
C ARG A 293 -15.91 11.95 -16.88
N LEU A 294 -15.82 13.24 -16.58
CA LEU A 294 -14.74 13.79 -15.74
C LEU A 294 -14.79 13.25 -14.30
N SER A 295 -15.99 13.13 -13.74
CA SER A 295 -16.20 12.63 -12.38
C SER A 295 -15.84 11.15 -12.25
N GLU A 296 -16.22 10.33 -13.24
CA GLU A 296 -15.85 8.92 -13.31
C GLU A 296 -14.33 8.74 -13.42
N MET A 297 -13.68 9.49 -14.33
CA MET A 297 -12.21 9.45 -14.45
C MET A 297 -11.52 9.87 -13.17
N LYS A 298 -12.01 10.91 -12.48
CA LYS A 298 -11.48 11.32 -11.17
C LYS A 298 -11.53 10.15 -10.18
N ALA A 299 -12.68 9.50 -10.05
CA ALA A 299 -12.85 8.37 -9.12
C ALA A 299 -11.90 7.21 -9.45
N GLN A 300 -11.71 6.90 -10.73
CA GLN A 300 -10.77 5.87 -11.19
C GLN A 300 -9.31 6.26 -10.87
N LEU A 301 -8.90 7.51 -11.11
CA LEU A 301 -7.56 8.00 -10.80
C LEU A 301 -7.29 8.05 -9.28
N ASP A 302 -8.27 8.45 -8.47
CA ASP A 302 -8.18 8.42 -7.00
C ASP A 302 -8.04 6.98 -6.48
N GLN A 303 -8.75 6.01 -7.09
CA GLN A 303 -8.59 4.59 -6.77
C GLN A 303 -7.16 4.11 -7.10
N LEU A 304 -6.61 4.49 -8.25
CA LEU A 304 -5.24 4.13 -8.66
C LEU A 304 -4.18 4.65 -7.68
N LEU A 305 -4.35 5.88 -7.16
CA LEU A 305 -3.48 6.43 -6.12
C LEU A 305 -3.49 5.62 -4.82
N LEU A 306 -4.63 4.98 -4.50
CA LEU A 306 -4.80 4.17 -3.30
C LEU A 306 -4.23 2.76 -3.48
N THR A 307 -4.37 2.13 -4.66
CA THR A 307 -4.12 0.69 -4.82
C THR A 307 -2.94 0.30 -5.71
N HIS A 308 -2.41 1.17 -6.59
CA HIS A 308 -1.51 0.78 -7.70
C HIS A 308 -0.18 1.53 -7.79
N ARG A 309 0.34 2.04 -6.68
CA ARG A 309 1.59 2.84 -6.66
C ARG A 309 2.82 2.17 -7.29
N TRP A 310 2.87 0.84 -7.38
CA TRP A 310 4.09 0.09 -7.76
C TRP A 310 3.99 -0.69 -9.08
N THR A 311 2.86 -0.63 -9.79
CA THR A 311 2.63 -1.41 -11.04
C THR A 311 2.11 -0.58 -12.20
N LEU A 312 2.05 0.75 -12.04
CA LEU A 312 1.43 1.65 -13.00
C LEU A 312 2.39 1.93 -14.17
N ARG A 313 1.95 1.69 -15.41
CA ARG A 313 2.71 2.09 -16.61
C ARG A 313 2.25 3.45 -17.10
N GLU A 314 3.13 4.21 -17.74
CA GLU A 314 2.77 5.47 -18.40
C GLU A 314 1.65 5.27 -19.44
N THR A 315 1.65 4.13 -20.14
CA THR A 315 0.58 3.74 -21.08
C THR A 315 -0.79 3.55 -20.42
N ASP A 316 -0.83 3.15 -19.14
CA ASP A 316 -2.09 2.98 -18.41
C ASP A 316 -2.71 4.36 -18.09
N LEU A 317 -1.87 5.38 -17.89
CA LEU A 317 -2.28 6.78 -17.74
C LEU A 317 -2.55 7.48 -19.08
N TYR A 318 -1.96 6.99 -20.18
CA TYR A 318 -2.08 7.59 -21.50
C TYR A 318 -3.55 7.73 -21.96
N ASN A 319 -4.37 6.70 -21.77
CA ASN A 319 -5.79 6.74 -22.15
C ASN A 319 -6.57 7.82 -21.37
N TYR A 320 -6.25 8.02 -20.09
CA TYR A 320 -6.80 9.12 -19.31
C TYR A 320 -6.29 10.47 -19.81
N SER A 321 -5.00 10.58 -20.13
CA SER A 321 -4.41 11.80 -20.67
C SER A 321 -5.02 12.21 -22.03
N MET A 322 -5.28 11.23 -22.91
CA MET A 322 -5.96 11.47 -24.19
C MET A 322 -7.41 11.87 -23.97
N SER A 323 -8.14 11.14 -23.13
CA SER A 323 -9.53 11.47 -22.80
C SER A 323 -9.66 12.88 -22.21
N LEU A 324 -8.75 13.28 -21.32
CA LEU A 324 -8.74 14.65 -20.78
C LEU A 324 -8.39 15.68 -21.85
N ARG A 325 -7.45 15.38 -22.76
CA ARG A 325 -7.10 16.26 -23.88
C ARG A 325 -8.27 16.45 -24.86
N GLU A 326 -9.00 15.39 -25.18
CA GLU A 326 -10.23 15.45 -25.98
C GLU A 326 -11.26 16.38 -25.33
N ILE A 327 -11.51 16.21 -24.03
CA ILE A 327 -12.42 17.08 -23.27
C ILE A 327 -11.90 18.52 -23.25
N ASP A 328 -10.59 18.73 -23.07
CA ASP A 328 -9.97 20.05 -23.05
C ASP A 328 -10.16 20.81 -24.39
N GLN A 329 -10.09 20.08 -25.51
CA GLN A 329 -10.30 20.60 -26.88
C GLN A 329 -11.75 21.00 -27.17
N MET A 330 -12.73 20.52 -26.39
CA MET A 330 -14.13 20.95 -26.54
C MET A 330 -14.34 22.41 -26.06
N ARG A 331 -13.33 23.03 -25.45
CA ARG A 331 -13.42 24.40 -24.95
C ARG A 331 -13.09 25.42 -26.04
N VAL A 332 -13.84 26.52 -26.05
CA VAL A 332 -13.59 27.70 -26.87
C VAL A 332 -13.25 28.86 -25.93
N ASP A 333 -12.12 29.54 -26.17
CA ASP A 333 -11.57 30.59 -25.29
C ASP A 333 -11.46 30.16 -23.81
N GLY A 334 -11.11 28.90 -23.58
CA GLY A 334 -10.95 28.34 -22.22
C GLY A 334 -12.25 28.02 -21.50
N LYS A 335 -13.40 28.02 -22.18
CA LYS A 335 -14.72 27.69 -21.61
C LYS A 335 -15.46 26.63 -22.43
N PHE A 336 -16.27 25.81 -21.77
CA PHE A 336 -17.18 24.88 -22.44
C PHE A 336 -18.39 25.63 -22.99
N VAL A 337 -18.81 25.28 -24.20
CA VAL A 337 -19.96 25.90 -24.88
C VAL A 337 -21.12 24.92 -24.98
N ASP A 338 -22.34 25.42 -25.02
CA ASP A 338 -23.54 24.63 -25.32
C ASP A 338 -23.64 24.29 -26.83
N ALA A 339 -24.71 23.57 -27.20
CA ALA A 339 -25.00 23.18 -28.58
C ALA A 339 -25.13 24.38 -29.54
N ASP A 340 -25.42 25.57 -29.01
CA ASP A 340 -25.60 26.81 -29.77
C ASP A 340 -24.31 27.68 -29.78
N GLY A 341 -23.21 27.18 -29.20
CA GLY A 341 -21.92 27.89 -29.15
C GLY A 341 -21.84 28.98 -28.08
N HIS A 342 -22.84 29.09 -27.20
CA HIS A 342 -22.84 30.06 -26.11
C HIS A 342 -22.17 29.51 -24.86
N LYS A 343 -21.68 30.42 -24.02
CA LYS A 343 -21.05 30.08 -22.74
C LYS A 343 -22.13 29.55 -21.80
N ALA A 344 -22.08 28.25 -21.52
CA ALA A 344 -23.02 27.58 -20.63
C ALA A 344 -22.65 27.72 -19.14
N GLU A 345 -23.64 27.60 -18.26
CA GLU A 345 -23.46 27.62 -16.80
C GLU A 345 -22.76 26.32 -16.30
N GLY A 346 -22.16 26.38 -15.11
CA GLY A 346 -21.43 25.24 -14.50
C GLY A 346 -19.96 25.11 -14.87
N GLN A 347 -19.36 26.12 -15.52
CA GLN A 347 -17.94 26.14 -15.92
C GLN A 347 -16.98 25.86 -14.77
N TYR A 348 -17.30 26.34 -13.57
CA TYR A 348 -16.44 26.18 -12.39
C TYR A 348 -16.22 24.70 -12.05
N ALA A 349 -17.29 23.91 -11.99
CA ALA A 349 -17.21 22.48 -11.66
C ALA A 349 -16.41 21.71 -12.70
N LEU A 350 -16.66 21.96 -14.00
CA LEU A 350 -15.99 21.29 -15.11
C LEU A 350 -14.50 21.61 -15.17
N LEU A 351 -14.13 22.89 -15.08
CA LEU A 351 -12.72 23.31 -15.12
C LEU A 351 -11.95 22.82 -13.89
N PHE A 352 -12.60 22.79 -12.72
CA PHE A 352 -12.02 22.23 -11.51
C PHE A 352 -11.74 20.74 -11.67
N LEU A 353 -12.73 19.95 -12.10
CA LEU A 353 -12.57 18.51 -12.29
C LEU A 353 -11.50 18.20 -13.33
N LEU A 354 -11.49 18.93 -14.46
CA LEU A 354 -10.48 18.78 -15.50
C LEU A 354 -9.06 19.02 -14.95
N ARG A 355 -8.86 20.12 -14.21
CA ARG A 355 -7.57 20.42 -13.56
C ARG A 355 -7.21 19.35 -12.52
N ARG A 356 -8.19 18.88 -11.74
CA ARG A 356 -7.97 17.85 -10.72
C ARG A 356 -7.51 16.55 -11.37
N CYS A 357 -8.17 16.08 -12.42
CA CYS A 357 -7.77 14.88 -13.15
C CYS A 357 -6.36 15.00 -13.74
N PHE A 358 -6.00 16.14 -14.36
CA PHE A 358 -4.63 16.38 -14.82
C PHE A 358 -3.62 16.38 -13.66
N GLY A 359 -3.97 16.97 -12.52
CA GLY A 359 -3.13 16.96 -11.32
C GLY A 359 -2.92 15.57 -10.73
N LEU A 360 -3.97 14.73 -10.74
CA LEU A 360 -3.88 13.33 -10.30
C LEU A 360 -2.98 12.52 -11.23
N ILE A 361 -3.09 12.69 -12.55
CA ILE A 361 -2.18 12.05 -13.52
C ILE A 361 -0.75 12.52 -13.29
N TYR A 362 -0.52 13.83 -13.16
CA TYR A 362 0.83 14.35 -12.89
C TYR A 362 1.43 13.75 -11.61
N ARG A 363 0.65 13.70 -10.53
CA ARG A 363 1.07 13.09 -9.26
C ARG A 363 1.42 11.61 -9.45
N LEU A 364 0.54 10.85 -10.10
CA LEU A 364 0.78 9.43 -10.41
C LEU A 364 2.03 9.23 -11.29
N MET A 365 2.26 10.07 -12.30
CA MET A 365 3.46 10.02 -13.14
C MET A 365 4.72 10.38 -12.35
N SER A 366 4.68 11.42 -11.52
CA SER A 366 5.84 11.82 -10.70
C SER A 366 6.21 10.81 -9.62
N GLU A 367 5.26 9.95 -9.25
CA GLU A 367 5.43 8.91 -8.23
C GLU A 367 5.71 7.52 -8.84
N SER A 368 5.64 7.35 -10.17
CA SER A 368 5.90 6.07 -10.86
C SER A 368 7.18 6.15 -11.70
N GLU A 369 8.06 5.15 -11.59
CA GLU A 369 9.20 4.98 -12.52
C GLU A 369 8.69 4.28 -13.80
N PRO A 370 8.80 4.90 -14.98
CA PRO A 370 8.31 4.31 -16.23
C PRO A 370 9.24 3.20 -16.76
N ILE A 371 8.66 2.20 -17.43
CA ILE A 371 9.41 1.24 -18.27
C ILE A 371 9.46 1.79 -19.70
N SER A 372 10.65 1.92 -20.25
CA SER A 372 10.89 2.47 -21.61
C SER A 372 10.16 1.66 -22.70
N GLU A 373 9.72 2.33 -23.77
CA GLU A 373 9.03 1.70 -24.91
C GLU A 373 9.86 0.63 -25.61
N GLU A 374 11.18 0.78 -25.66
CA GLU A 374 12.09 -0.20 -26.25
C GLU A 374 12.09 -1.53 -25.49
N LEU A 375 11.73 -1.48 -24.20
CA LEU A 375 11.63 -2.62 -23.31
C LEU A 375 10.23 -3.25 -23.32
N MET A 376 9.23 -2.61 -23.94
CA MET A 376 7.85 -3.11 -23.97
C MET A 376 7.64 -4.42 -24.75
N PRO A 377 8.29 -4.67 -25.91
CA PRO A 377 8.21 -5.97 -26.57
C PRO A 377 8.68 -7.11 -25.65
N ILE A 378 9.72 -6.84 -24.86
CA ILE A 378 10.26 -7.78 -23.88
C ILE A 378 9.28 -7.94 -22.70
N ALA A 379 8.76 -6.84 -22.16
CA ALA A 379 7.75 -6.83 -21.10
C ALA A 379 6.49 -7.63 -21.47
N ASN A 380 5.97 -7.42 -22.68
CA ASN A 380 4.77 -8.10 -23.19
C ASN A 380 5.03 -9.59 -23.43
N LYS A 381 6.21 -9.94 -23.94
CA LYS A 381 6.62 -11.34 -24.13
C LYS A 381 6.75 -12.06 -22.79
N LEU A 382 7.39 -11.43 -21.80
CA LEU A 382 7.48 -11.96 -20.43
C LEU A 382 6.12 -12.07 -19.75
N SER A 383 5.24 -11.08 -19.89
CA SER A 383 3.89 -11.13 -19.32
C SER A 383 3.06 -12.26 -19.95
N THR A 384 3.16 -12.45 -21.26
CA THR A 384 2.46 -13.54 -21.97
C THR A 384 2.99 -14.90 -21.53
N ILE A 385 4.32 -15.08 -21.49
CA ILE A 385 4.94 -16.32 -20.99
C ILE A 385 4.49 -16.62 -19.57
N LYS A 386 4.50 -15.62 -18.67
CA LYS A 386 4.05 -15.81 -17.28
C LYS A 386 2.57 -16.16 -17.19
N LYS A 387 1.70 -15.57 -18.02
CA LYS A 387 0.28 -15.93 -18.05
C LYS A 387 0.08 -17.38 -18.50
N CYS A 388 0.75 -17.79 -19.58
CA CYS A 388 0.67 -19.17 -20.07
C CYS A 388 1.23 -20.17 -19.05
N LEU A 389 2.38 -19.89 -18.42
CA LEU A 389 2.94 -20.75 -17.36
C LEU A 389 2.00 -20.85 -16.15
N ASN A 390 1.38 -19.74 -15.74
CA ASN A 390 0.40 -19.76 -14.65
C ASN A 390 -0.89 -20.52 -15.03
N GLU A 391 -1.31 -20.50 -16.28
CA GLU A 391 -2.45 -21.30 -16.76
C GLU A 391 -2.12 -22.79 -16.77
N VAL A 392 -0.93 -23.17 -17.22
CA VAL A 392 -0.43 -24.56 -17.13
C VAL A 392 -0.41 -25.03 -15.68
N LEU A 393 0.09 -24.19 -14.76
CA LEU A 393 0.11 -24.46 -13.32
C LEU A 393 -1.30 -24.58 -12.71
N LYS A 394 -2.25 -23.76 -13.17
CA LYS A 394 -3.57 -23.66 -12.56
C LYS A 394 -4.54 -24.73 -13.02
N TYR A 395 -4.49 -25.10 -14.30
CA TYR A 395 -5.45 -26.05 -14.85
C TYR A 395 -4.98 -27.49 -14.69
N GLY A 396 -3.67 -27.75 -14.68
CA GLY A 396 -3.11 -29.10 -14.55
C GLY A 396 -3.52 -30.02 -15.72
N GLY A 397 -2.59 -30.82 -16.23
CA GLY A 397 -2.87 -31.73 -17.33
C GLY A 397 -1.70 -32.68 -17.55
N PRO A 398 -1.84 -33.69 -18.44
CA PRO A 398 -0.79 -34.66 -18.75
C PRO A 398 0.29 -34.00 -19.62
N TYR A 399 0.92 -32.97 -19.10
CA TYR A 399 2.00 -32.25 -19.75
C TYR A 399 3.32 -32.92 -19.38
N SER A 400 4.12 -33.24 -20.38
CA SER A 400 5.48 -33.75 -20.18
C SER A 400 6.46 -32.57 -20.02
N PRO A 401 7.62 -32.76 -19.37
CA PRO A 401 8.70 -31.78 -19.38
C PRO A 401 9.09 -31.27 -20.79
N ARG A 402 8.81 -32.07 -21.83
CA ARG A 402 8.96 -31.68 -23.24
C ARG A 402 8.01 -30.56 -23.67
N ASP A 403 6.81 -30.49 -23.12
CA ASP A 403 5.80 -29.49 -23.46
C ASP A 403 6.14 -28.10 -22.89
N LEU A 404 7.07 -28.04 -21.94
CA LEU A 404 7.61 -26.80 -21.39
C LEU A 404 8.75 -26.20 -22.24
N TYR A 405 9.29 -26.97 -23.20
CA TYR A 405 10.40 -26.55 -24.05
C TYR A 405 10.17 -25.23 -24.81
N PRO A 406 8.97 -24.96 -25.39
CA PRO A 406 8.71 -23.68 -26.05
C PRO A 406 8.86 -22.46 -25.12
N TYR A 407 8.49 -22.60 -23.85
CA TYR A 407 8.62 -21.52 -22.86
C TYR A 407 10.08 -21.35 -22.43
N HIS A 408 10.81 -22.45 -22.24
CA HIS A 408 12.26 -22.41 -21.97
C HIS A 408 13.00 -21.68 -23.10
N LEU A 409 12.71 -22.03 -24.35
CA LEU A 409 13.30 -21.38 -25.52
C LEU A 409 12.93 -19.89 -25.59
N ALA A 410 11.67 -19.54 -25.30
CA ALA A 410 11.21 -18.16 -25.32
C ALA A 410 11.88 -17.30 -24.24
N LEU A 411 12.13 -17.85 -23.04
CA LEU A 411 12.84 -17.17 -21.96
C LEU A 411 14.33 -17.01 -22.28
N HIS A 412 14.98 -18.05 -22.79
CA HIS A 412 16.37 -17.96 -23.25
C HIS A 412 16.53 -16.93 -24.38
N GLN A 413 15.56 -16.83 -25.29
CA GLN A 413 15.55 -15.77 -26.30
C GLN A 413 15.48 -14.38 -25.67
N VAL A 414 14.68 -14.20 -24.62
CA VAL A 414 14.63 -12.91 -23.90
C VAL A 414 15.96 -12.63 -23.20
N ASP A 415 16.57 -13.61 -22.53
CA ASP A 415 17.82 -13.43 -21.82
C ASP A 415 19.00 -13.12 -22.78
N SER A 416 18.97 -13.69 -23.99
CA SER A 416 19.95 -13.41 -25.04
C SER A 416 19.92 -11.98 -25.59
N LEU A 417 18.85 -11.22 -25.31
CA LEU A 417 18.77 -9.79 -25.65
C LEU A 417 19.55 -8.90 -24.66
N ARG A 418 20.04 -9.47 -23.55
CA ARG A 418 20.82 -8.72 -22.56
C ARG A 418 22.29 -8.66 -22.94
N LYS A 419 22.91 -7.50 -22.71
CA LYS A 419 24.36 -7.30 -22.74
C LYS A 419 24.81 -6.98 -21.32
N ASP A 420 25.80 -7.70 -20.79
CA ASP A 420 26.30 -7.55 -19.41
C ASP A 420 25.20 -7.57 -18.33
N GLY A 421 24.19 -8.42 -18.52
CA GLY A 421 23.05 -8.53 -17.60
C GLY A 421 22.05 -7.37 -17.68
N LYS A 422 22.14 -6.49 -18.68
CA LYS A 422 21.20 -5.37 -18.87
C LYS A 422 20.56 -5.42 -20.27
N PHE A 423 19.29 -5.03 -20.38
CA PHE A 423 18.68 -4.79 -21.69
C PHE A 423 19.17 -3.43 -22.16
N CYS A 424 19.73 -3.37 -23.37
CA CYS A 424 20.27 -2.15 -23.95
C CYS A 424 19.41 -1.74 -25.15
N ALA A 425 19.24 -0.44 -25.31
CA ALA A 425 18.69 0.19 -26.49
C ALA A 425 19.55 -0.07 -27.75
N ASP A 426 19.00 0.21 -28.93
CA ASP A 426 19.73 0.15 -30.20
C ASP A 426 20.92 1.12 -30.25
N ASP A 427 20.87 2.21 -29.48
CA ASP A 427 21.95 3.19 -29.32
C ASP A 427 22.98 2.83 -28.23
N GLY A 428 22.77 1.71 -27.52
CA GLY A 428 23.65 1.24 -26.45
C GLY A 428 23.37 1.87 -25.07
N SER A 429 22.35 2.71 -24.92
CA SER A 429 21.90 3.21 -23.63
C SER A 429 21.19 2.13 -22.80
N ILE A 430 21.12 2.33 -21.48
CA ILE A 430 20.35 1.46 -20.58
C ILE A 430 18.97 2.10 -20.39
N PRO A 431 17.89 1.51 -20.92
CA PRO A 431 16.57 2.12 -20.84
C PRO A 431 15.97 2.02 -19.43
N GLU A 432 15.07 2.96 -19.09
CA GLU A 432 14.36 2.99 -17.81
C GLU A 432 13.41 1.78 -17.65
N GLY A 433 13.18 1.31 -16.40
CA GLY A 433 12.39 0.11 -16.11
C GLY A 433 13.13 -1.23 -16.23
N GLN A 434 14.45 -1.19 -16.43
CA GLN A 434 15.33 -2.37 -16.48
C GLN A 434 15.18 -3.30 -15.28
N ALA A 435 15.09 -2.74 -14.06
CA ALA A 435 14.97 -3.52 -12.83
C ALA A 435 13.70 -4.36 -12.80
N ILE A 436 12.59 -3.80 -13.31
CA ILE A 436 11.30 -4.47 -13.37
C ILE A 436 11.34 -5.64 -14.36
N LEU A 437 11.96 -5.47 -15.52
CA LEU A 437 12.09 -6.56 -16.49
C LEU A 437 13.01 -7.67 -16.02
N VAL A 438 14.11 -7.34 -15.35
CA VAL A 438 15.00 -8.34 -14.75
C VAL A 438 14.25 -9.15 -13.69
N ALA A 439 13.45 -8.49 -12.87
CA ALA A 439 12.59 -9.18 -11.90
C ALA A 439 11.54 -10.07 -12.58
N GLN A 440 10.86 -9.59 -13.63
CA GLN A 440 9.87 -10.37 -14.37
C GLN A 440 10.48 -11.56 -15.12
N LEU A 441 11.67 -11.41 -15.68
CA LEU A 441 12.42 -12.49 -16.34
C LEU A 441 12.82 -13.56 -15.32
N SER A 442 13.36 -13.17 -14.17
CA SER A 442 13.70 -14.09 -13.07
C SER A 442 12.47 -14.90 -12.64
N GLU A 443 11.36 -14.21 -12.37
CA GLU A 443 10.12 -14.86 -11.94
C GLU A 443 9.55 -15.81 -13.01
N ALA A 444 9.74 -15.52 -14.30
CA ALA A 444 9.32 -16.41 -15.37
C ALA A 444 10.21 -17.66 -15.49
N HIS A 445 11.52 -17.53 -15.27
CA HIS A 445 12.44 -18.68 -15.17
C HIS A 445 12.12 -19.56 -13.96
N GLU A 446 11.82 -18.95 -12.82
CA GLU A 446 11.40 -19.67 -11.60
C GLU A 446 10.10 -20.43 -11.82
N LEU A 447 9.08 -19.80 -12.44
CA LEU A 447 7.83 -20.48 -12.78
C LEU A 447 8.04 -21.67 -13.72
N LEU A 448 8.95 -21.57 -14.66
CA LEU A 448 9.28 -22.65 -15.59
C LEU A 448 9.96 -23.83 -14.87
N GLU A 449 10.92 -23.57 -13.98
CA GLU A 449 11.61 -24.63 -13.23
C GLU A 449 10.70 -25.30 -12.21
N MET A 450 9.86 -24.54 -11.49
CA MET A 450 8.85 -25.12 -10.60
C MET A 450 7.91 -26.07 -11.35
N LEU A 451 7.50 -25.72 -12.57
CA LEU A 451 6.66 -26.58 -13.40
C LEU A 451 7.39 -27.84 -13.86
N LYS A 452 8.68 -27.75 -14.23
CA LYS A 452 9.47 -28.93 -14.59
C LYS A 452 9.63 -29.90 -13.43
N GLU A 453 9.94 -29.38 -12.23
CA GLU A 453 10.09 -30.19 -11.02
C GLU A 453 8.77 -30.89 -10.67
N SER A 454 7.64 -30.17 -10.75
CA SER A 454 6.32 -30.79 -10.51
C SER A 454 5.95 -31.90 -11.51
N MET A 455 6.46 -31.83 -12.75
CA MET A 455 6.18 -32.83 -13.79
C MET A 455 7.17 -34.00 -13.77
N SER A 456 8.36 -33.85 -13.17
CA SER A 456 9.31 -34.95 -12.97
C SER A 456 8.91 -35.84 -11.79
N ASP A 457 8.31 -35.26 -10.75
CA ASP A 457 7.88 -36.02 -9.57
C ASP A 457 6.70 -36.98 -9.88
N ASP A 458 5.82 -36.62 -10.82
CA ASP A 458 4.70 -37.46 -11.26
C ASP A 458 5.13 -38.65 -12.16
N GLU A 459 6.22 -38.54 -12.93
CA GLU A 459 6.76 -39.65 -13.76
C GLU A 459 7.41 -40.77 -12.89
N ASP A 460 7.94 -40.43 -11.71
CA ASP A 460 8.56 -41.38 -10.79
C ASP A 460 7.53 -42.16 -9.93
N GLU A 461 6.34 -41.59 -9.70
CA GLU A 461 5.23 -42.27 -8.99
C GLU A 461 4.45 -43.26 -9.89
N GLU A 462 4.31 -43.02 -11.20
CA GLU A 462 3.68 -43.99 -12.13
C GLU A 462 4.60 -45.17 -12.53
N SER A 463 5.90 -45.06 -12.24
CA SER A 463 6.93 -46.08 -12.54
C SER A 463 7.14 -47.11 -11.42
N SER A 464 6.45 -46.95 -10.28
CA SER A 464 6.60 -47.75 -9.05
C SER A 464 5.32 -48.50 -8.70
#